data_AF-A0A8H6FZP4-F1
#
_entry.id   AF-A0A8H6FZP4-F1
#
_cell.length_a   1.000
_cell.length_b   1.000
_cell.length_c   1.000
_cell.angle_alpha   90.00
_cell.angle_beta   90.00
_cell.angle_gamma   90.00
#
_symmetry.space_group_name_H-M   'P 1'
#
loop_
_entity.id
_entity.type
_entity.pdbx_description
1 polymer ?
#
loop_
_entity_poly.entity_id
_entity_poly.type
_entity_poly.pdbx_seq_one_letter_code
_entity_poly.pdbx_strand_id
1 'polypeptide(L)'
;MGVPFEALLPFGIMLAMFGISGAGLSKIRHMQNGGKRARHSIDQWDRQMMDRDRRLTGYLRGQTDKVVAPPGFELNNPWRTEKRIY
;
A
#
# COMPACT_ATOMS: atom_id res chain seq x y z
N MET A 1 -7.37 0.08 48.80
CA MET A 1 -5.98 -0.08 48.27
C MET A 1 -5.95 0.48 46.86
N GLY A 2 -5.01 1.38 46.54
CA GLY A 2 -4.91 2.00 45.20
C GLY A 2 -4.35 1.05 44.15
N VAL A 3 -4.51 1.39 42.87
CA VAL A 3 -3.95 0.62 41.73
C VAL A 3 -2.41 0.65 41.80
N PRO A 4 -1.71 -0.50 41.69
CA PRO A 4 -0.25 -0.56 41.75
C PRO A 4 0.36 -0.07 40.43
N PHE A 5 0.65 1.23 40.33
CA PHE A 5 1.10 1.86 39.08
C PHE A 5 2.49 1.37 38.63
N GLU A 6 3.38 1.03 39.58
CA GLU A 6 4.72 0.53 39.30
C GLU A 6 4.68 -0.79 38.53
N ALA A 7 3.68 -1.64 38.83
CA ALA A 7 3.44 -2.88 38.10
C ALA A 7 2.89 -2.64 36.69
N LEU A 8 2.29 -1.47 36.42
CA LEU A 8 1.71 -1.10 35.13
C LEU A 8 2.70 -0.35 34.22
N LEU A 9 3.77 0.23 34.77
CA LEU A 9 4.76 0.99 33.99
C LEU A 9 5.35 0.17 32.81
N PRO A 10 5.77 -1.10 32.98
CA PRO A 10 6.29 -1.88 31.87
C PRO A 10 5.25 -2.08 30.76
N PHE A 11 3.98 -2.32 31.12
CA PHE A 11 2.89 -2.48 30.17
C PHE A 11 2.56 -1.17 29.44
N GLY A 12 2.63 -0.04 30.13
CA GLY A 12 2.46 1.28 29.52
C GLY A 12 3.54 1.58 28.48
N ILE A 13 4.80 1.25 28.78
CA ILE A 13 5.91 1.41 27.84
C ILE A 13 5.71 0.51 26.61
N MET A 14 5.39 -0.78 26.82
CA MET A 14 5.12 -1.71 25.72
C MET A 14 3.97 -1.20 24.82
N LEU A 15 2.86 -0.75 25.42
CA LEU A 15 1.72 -0.21 24.69
C LEU A 15 2.12 1.04 23.89
N ALA A 16 2.89 1.95 24.47
CA ALA A 16 3.37 3.15 23.79
C ALA A 16 4.27 2.80 22.59
N MET A 17 5.19 1.85 22.75
CA MET A 17 6.06 1.41 21.66
C MET A 17 5.25 0.80 20.50
N PHE A 18 4.33 -0.12 20.80
CA PHE A 18 3.46 -0.69 19.77
C PHE A 18 2.56 0.36 19.11
N GLY A 19 2.03 1.31 19.89
CA GLY A 19 1.21 2.41 19.40
C GLY A 19 1.97 3.31 18.42
N ILE A 20 3.18 3.74 18.79
CA ILE A 20 4.04 4.58 17.93
C ILE A 20 4.43 3.84 16.67
N SER A 21 4.87 2.58 16.77
CA SER A 21 5.24 1.80 15.60
C SER A 21 4.05 1.56 14.66
N GLY A 22 2.88 1.20 15.20
CA GLY A 22 1.67 0.97 14.41
C GLY A 22 1.19 2.22 13.69
N ALA A 23 1.10 3.35 14.41
CA ALA A 23 0.71 4.63 13.84
C ALA A 23 1.73 5.12 12.79
N GLY A 24 3.03 5.01 13.10
CA GLY A 24 4.12 5.39 12.20
C GLY A 24 4.09 4.61 10.89
N LEU A 25 4.00 3.27 10.96
CA LEU A 25 3.91 2.42 9.78
C LEU A 25 2.65 2.69 8.96
N SER A 26 1.50 2.90 9.62
CA SER A 26 0.25 3.25 8.96
C SER A 26 0.37 4.56 8.18
N LYS A 27 0.98 5.60 8.79
CA LYS A 27 1.19 6.90 8.15
C LYS A 27 2.13 6.79 6.95
N ILE A 28 3.28 6.12 7.11
CA ILE A 28 4.25 5.93 6.02
C ILE A 28 3.57 5.20 4.85
N ARG A 29 2.83 4.14 5.13
CA ARG A 29 2.14 3.37 4.09
C ARG A 29 1.03 4.18 3.41
N HIS A 30 0.34 5.05 4.14
CA HIS A 30 -0.63 5.98 3.55
C HIS A 30 0.04 6.99 2.60
N MET A 31 1.20 7.53 2.99
CA MET A 31 2.00 8.43 2.15
C MET A 31 2.53 7.72 0.90
N GLN A 32 3.08 6.51 1.04
CA GLN A 32 3.57 5.69 -0.08
C GLN A 32 2.50 5.31 -1.09
N ASN A 33 1.22 5.26 -0.66
CA ASN A 33 0.07 4.99 -1.52
C ASN A 33 -0.60 6.27 -2.06
N GLY A 34 0.05 7.43 -1.95
CA GLY A 34 -0.44 8.69 -2.50
C GLY A 34 -1.66 9.22 -1.75
N GLY A 35 -1.70 9.03 -0.43
CA GLY A 35 -2.82 9.45 0.42
C GLY A 35 -4.01 8.48 0.38
N LYS A 36 -3.83 7.27 -0.13
CA LYS A 36 -4.86 6.23 -0.13
C LYS A 36 -4.55 5.15 0.91
N ARG A 37 -5.58 4.46 1.40
CA ARG A 37 -5.40 3.28 2.26
C ARG A 37 -4.75 2.15 1.46
N ALA A 38 -3.95 1.32 2.14
CA ALA A 38 -3.39 0.13 1.52
C ALA A 38 -4.50 -0.88 1.20
N ARG A 39 -4.46 -1.48 0.01
CA ARG A 39 -5.31 -2.62 -0.33
C ARG A 39 -4.77 -3.88 0.33
N HIS A 40 -5.68 -4.71 0.83
CA HIS A 40 -5.41 -6.04 1.36
C HIS A 40 -6.13 -7.08 0.49
N SER A 41 -5.78 -8.37 0.64
CA SER A 41 -6.44 -9.47 -0.07
C SER A 41 -6.44 -9.32 -1.60
N ILE A 42 -5.33 -8.83 -2.16
CA ILE A 42 -5.18 -8.54 -3.59
C ILE A 42 -5.03 -9.85 -4.37
N ASP A 43 -6.01 -10.14 -5.22
CA ASP A 43 -6.01 -11.32 -6.07
C ASP A 43 -5.23 -11.10 -7.38
N GLN A 44 -5.30 -12.07 -8.30
CA GLN A 44 -4.61 -11.97 -9.59
C GLN A 44 -5.20 -10.89 -10.50
N TRP A 45 -6.53 -10.71 -10.46
CA TRP A 45 -7.23 -9.71 -11.27
C TRP A 45 -6.86 -8.30 -10.81
N ASP A 46 -6.89 -8.05 -9.50
CA ASP A 46 -6.52 -6.79 -8.88
C ASP A 46 -5.09 -6.38 -9.22
N ARG A 47 -4.15 -7.33 -9.26
CA ARG A 47 -2.77 -7.07 -9.68
C ARG A 47 -2.72 -6.58 -11.13
N GLN A 48 -3.43 -7.26 -12.04
CA GLN A 48 -3.49 -6.85 -13.44
C GLN A 48 -4.15 -5.47 -13.62
N MET A 49 -5.22 -5.19 -12.87
CA MET A 49 -5.88 -3.88 -12.88
C MET A 49 -4.99 -2.77 -12.32
N MET A 50 -4.24 -3.04 -11.25
CA MET A 50 -3.28 -2.06 -10.72
C MET A 50 -2.13 -1.77 -11.71
N ASP A 51 -1.64 -2.79 -12.43
CA ASP A 51 -0.65 -2.59 -13.49
C ASP A 51 -1.23 -1.82 -14.69
N ARG A 52 -2.51 -2.03 -15.02
CA ARG A 52 -3.25 -1.20 -15.98
C ARG A 52 -3.36 0.25 -15.52
N ASP A 53 -3.77 0.49 -14.28
CA ASP A 53 -3.92 1.83 -13.71
C ASP A 53 -2.56 2.56 -13.67
N ARG A 54 -1.48 1.84 -13.36
CA ARG A 54 -0.11 2.37 -13.46
C ARG A 54 0.24 2.80 -14.89
N ARG A 55 -0.16 2.03 -15.91
CA ARG A 55 0.05 2.38 -17.32
C ARG A 55 -0.78 3.58 -17.76
N LEU A 56 -1.97 3.76 -17.21
CA LEU A 56 -2.84 4.90 -17.52
C LEU A 56 -2.40 6.19 -16.83
N THR A 57 -1.86 6.11 -15.62
CA THR A 57 -1.64 7.28 -14.74
C THR A 57 -0.18 7.53 -14.39
N GLY A 58 0.72 6.61 -14.71
CA GLY A 58 2.13 6.64 -14.29
C GLY A 58 2.37 6.23 -12.83
N TYR A 59 1.31 6.00 -12.04
CA TYR A 59 1.40 5.71 -10.61
C TYR A 59 0.59 4.46 -10.24
N LEU A 60 1.17 3.55 -9.45
CA LEU A 60 0.54 2.25 -9.13
C LEU A 60 -0.84 2.36 -8.45
N ARG A 61 -1.11 3.49 -7.77
CA ARG A 61 -2.39 3.77 -7.11
C ARG A 61 -3.11 4.99 -7.69
N GLY A 62 -2.64 5.46 -8.85
CA GLY A 62 -3.29 6.53 -9.59
C GLY A 62 -4.64 6.06 -10.09
N GLN A 63 -5.63 6.95 -10.05
CA GLN A 63 -6.93 6.71 -10.66
C GLN A 63 -7.20 7.86 -11.61
N THR A 64 -7.83 7.56 -12.74
CA THR A 64 -8.27 8.55 -13.71
C THR A 64 -9.67 8.21 -14.17
N ASP A 65 -10.48 9.24 -14.33
CA ASP A 65 -11.86 9.26 -14.78
C ASP A 65 -12.00 9.78 -16.22
N LYS A 66 -10.88 10.03 -16.90
CA LYS A 66 -10.87 10.50 -18.29
C LYS A 66 -11.50 9.47 -19.22
N VAL A 67 -12.42 9.93 -20.08
CA VAL A 67 -13.11 9.09 -21.06
C VAL A 67 -12.14 8.55 -22.12
N VAL A 68 -11.15 9.35 -22.51
CA VAL A 68 -10.13 8.99 -23.51
C VAL A 68 -8.80 8.72 -22.82
N ALA A 69 -8.17 7.60 -23.18
CA ALA A 69 -6.86 7.21 -22.66
C ALA A 69 -5.76 8.20 -23.11
N PRO A 70 -4.68 8.36 -22.32
CA PRO A 70 -3.58 9.22 -22.73
C PRO A 70 -2.86 8.65 -23.97
N PRO A 71 -2.33 9.52 -24.85
CA PRO A 71 -1.49 9.09 -25.97
C PRO A 71 -0.31 8.24 -25.48
N GLY A 72 0.03 7.18 -26.22
CA GLY A 72 1.06 6.21 -25.86
C GLY A 72 0.59 5.05 -24.99
N PHE A 73 -0.65 5.06 -24.48
CA PHE A 73 -1.24 3.90 -23.81
C PHE A 73 -1.38 2.71 -24.75
N GLU A 74 -1.62 2.97 -26.04
CA GLU A 74 -1.68 1.98 -27.10
C GLU A 74 -0.34 1.25 -27.35
N LEU A 75 0.79 1.87 -26.99
CA LEU A 75 2.13 1.30 -27.17
C LEU A 75 2.74 0.75 -25.87
N ASN A 76 2.15 1.01 -24.70
CA ASN A 76 2.75 0.72 -23.41
C ASN A 76 2.37 -0.65 -22.81
N ASN A 77 2.11 -1.64 -23.67
CA ASN A 77 1.70 -2.98 -23.25
C ASN A 77 2.89 -3.96 -23.19
N PRO A 78 3.57 -4.11 -22.04
CA PRO A 78 4.69 -5.04 -21.91
C PRO A 78 4.20 -6.48 -21.79
N TRP A 79 4.91 -7.38 -22.47
CA TRP A 79 4.82 -8.81 -22.20
C TRP A 79 5.91 -9.18 -21.20
N ARG A 80 5.55 -9.90 -20.13
CA ARG A 80 6.52 -10.39 -19.16
C ARG A 80 7.22 -11.62 -19.74
N THR A 81 8.53 -11.53 -19.91
CA THR A 81 9.37 -12.66 -20.29
C THR A 81 10.00 -13.26 -19.05
N GLU A 82 9.73 -14.53 -18.79
CA GLU A 82 10.33 -15.27 -17.68
C GLU A 82 11.50 -16.13 -18.19
N LYS A 83 12.49 -16.37 -17.32
CA LYS A 83 13.58 -17.30 -17.64
C LYS A 83 13.03 -18.73 -17.63
N ARG A 84 13.61 -19.61 -18.45
CA ARG A 84 13.26 -21.04 -18.45
C ARG A 84 13.47 -21.60 -17.04
N ILE A 85 12.42 -22.19 -16.48
CA ILE A 85 12.47 -22.89 -15.20
C ILE A 85 12.95 -24.32 -15.49
N TYR A 86 14.06 -24.73 -14.88
CA TYR A 86 14.65 -26.07 -14.95
C TYR A 86 15.04 -26.56 -13.56
#